data_AF-A0A017T316-F1
#
_entry.id   AF-A0A017T316-F1
#
_cell.length_a   1.000
_cell.length_b   1.000
_cell.length_c   1.000
_cell.angle_alpha   90.00
_cell.angle_beta   90.00
_cell.angle_gamma   90.00
#
_symmetry.space_group_name_H-M   'P 1'
#
loop_
_entity.id
_entity.type
_entity.pdbx_description
1 polymer ?
#
loop_
_entity_poly.entity_id
_entity_poly.type
_entity_poly.pdbx_seq_one_letter_code
_entity_poly.pdbx_strand_id
1 'polypeptide(L)'
;MSDLQTKAEDDRASAPENASAPENASAPESESEKESDPPREGEGIGYTVEDAASRLSLEADQVRDIIAAGALQVTGSGDKLRITHESLLYYSAARMGAQLRAVTERPSKAATASALTLPLLGGMWYLAACVEFFSVRDDNPLVPVPLALAVLAAILGLAWWLGKQAADFSTVNGIGTALYGRRMTPRGRVGTQWLVLAGIPLLPIRSYVLLEVSKTTTNWSGQQRARRHQLRALEGIYWPQALPILLGVWAVVCALIAFTIRK
;
A
#
# COMPACT_ATOMS: atom_id res chain seq x y z
N MET A 1 -52.73 -19.27 13.41
CA MET A 1 -53.20 -18.80 12.09
C MET A 1 -53.15 -17.29 12.12
N SER A 2 -52.05 -16.72 11.63
CA SER A 2 -51.84 -15.27 11.59
C SER A 2 -51.09 -14.95 10.32
N ASP A 3 -51.86 -14.66 9.28
CA ASP A 3 -51.39 -14.16 7.99
C ASP A 3 -51.14 -12.66 8.12
N LEU A 4 -49.91 -12.24 7.85
CA LEU A 4 -49.58 -10.84 7.55
C LEU A 4 -48.99 -10.80 6.15
N GLN A 5 -49.87 -10.54 5.19
CA GLN A 5 -49.51 -10.25 3.81
C GLN A 5 -49.06 -8.80 3.63
N THR A 6 -47.96 -8.72 2.90
CA THR A 6 -47.25 -7.60 2.26
C THR A 6 -48.12 -6.51 1.64
N LYS A 7 -47.75 -5.26 1.94
CA LYS A 7 -48.13 -4.04 1.21
C LYS A 7 -46.93 -3.60 0.37
N ALA A 8 -47.07 -3.59 -0.95
CA ALA A 8 -46.14 -3.02 -1.90
C ALA A 8 -46.88 -1.94 -2.71
N GLU A 9 -46.55 -0.68 -2.46
CA GLU A 9 -46.78 0.50 -3.31
C GLU A 9 -45.36 0.86 -3.82
N ASP A 10 -45.04 0.79 -5.11
CA ASP A 10 -45.48 1.63 -6.25
C ASP A 10 -44.96 3.08 -6.18
N ASP A 11 -44.69 3.64 -7.37
CA ASP A 11 -44.12 4.94 -7.74
C ASP A 11 -42.63 4.94 -8.16
N ARG A 12 -42.33 4.87 -9.47
CA ARG A 12 -42.38 5.94 -10.51
C ARG A 12 -41.38 7.08 -10.28
N ALA A 13 -40.52 7.30 -11.29
CA ALA A 13 -40.38 8.56 -12.06
C ALA A 13 -38.94 9.09 -11.85
N SER A 14 -38.17 9.64 -12.77
CA SER A 14 -38.29 9.96 -14.19
C SER A 14 -36.86 10.18 -14.72
N ALA A 15 -36.67 10.01 -16.03
CA ALA A 15 -35.55 10.61 -16.76
C ALA A 15 -35.56 12.15 -16.64
N PRO A 16 -34.41 12.81 -16.90
CA PRO A 16 -34.45 13.69 -18.06
C PRO A 16 -33.20 13.64 -18.95
N GLU A 17 -33.48 13.79 -20.25
CA GLU A 17 -32.62 14.35 -21.28
C GLU A 17 -32.17 15.78 -20.94
N ASN A 18 -30.93 16.13 -21.30
CA ASN A 18 -30.52 17.42 -21.90
C ASN A 18 -29.00 17.32 -22.16
N ALA A 19 -28.54 17.23 -23.41
CA ALA A 19 -28.45 18.31 -24.40
C ALA A 19 -27.60 19.49 -23.90
N SER A 20 -26.38 19.62 -24.41
CA SER A 20 -25.84 20.82 -25.08
C SER A 20 -24.31 20.81 -25.12
N ALA A 21 -23.77 20.81 -26.34
CA ALA A 21 -22.41 21.23 -26.64
C ALA A 21 -22.27 22.74 -26.45
N PRO A 22 -21.05 23.24 -26.19
CA PRO A 22 -20.67 24.57 -26.64
C PRO A 22 -19.62 24.47 -27.74
N GLU A 23 -20.02 25.00 -28.88
CA GLU A 23 -19.21 25.49 -29.97
C GLU A 23 -18.57 26.84 -29.57
N ASN A 24 -17.41 27.13 -30.15
CA ASN A 24 -16.79 28.44 -30.32
C ASN A 24 -15.91 29.09 -29.22
N ALA A 25 -14.70 29.41 -29.70
CA ALA A 25 -14.00 30.69 -29.59
C ALA A 25 -13.44 31.10 -28.22
N SER A 26 -12.12 31.03 -28.09
CA SER A 26 -11.27 32.21 -28.34
C SER A 26 -9.81 31.85 -28.03
N ALA A 27 -8.94 32.13 -29.00
CA ALA A 27 -7.49 32.08 -28.81
C ALA A 27 -7.08 33.15 -27.78
N PRO A 28 -6.28 32.82 -26.76
CA PRO A 28 -5.66 33.85 -25.95
C PRO A 28 -4.61 34.56 -26.80
N GLU A 29 -4.73 35.88 -26.82
CA GLU A 29 -3.79 36.82 -27.37
C GLU A 29 -2.36 36.49 -26.91
N SER A 30 -1.46 36.51 -27.88
CA SER A 30 -0.02 36.54 -27.70
C SER A 30 0.35 37.68 -26.75
N GLU A 31 0.64 37.35 -25.49
CA GLU A 31 1.40 38.23 -24.62
C GLU A 31 2.75 38.47 -25.27
N SER A 32 2.96 39.73 -25.64
CA SER A 32 4.21 40.27 -26.12
C SER A 32 5.36 39.80 -25.22
N GLU A 33 6.31 39.07 -25.81
CA GLU A 33 7.64 38.91 -25.28
C GLU A 33 8.19 40.31 -24.98
N LYS A 34 8.11 40.74 -23.71
CA LYS A 34 8.97 41.78 -23.20
C LYS A 34 10.37 41.20 -23.27
N GLU A 35 11.05 41.56 -24.35
CA GLU A 35 12.50 41.49 -24.51
C GLU A 35 13.13 42.13 -23.27
N SER A 36 13.42 41.27 -22.30
CA SER A 36 14.08 41.62 -21.06
C SER A 36 15.50 42.03 -21.40
N ASP A 37 15.84 43.29 -21.14
CA ASP A 37 17.20 43.81 -21.19
C ASP A 37 18.20 42.76 -20.68
N PRO A 38 19.28 42.48 -21.41
CA PRO A 38 20.29 41.54 -20.94
C PRO A 38 20.82 42.01 -19.58
N PRO A 39 20.90 41.12 -18.59
CA PRO A 39 21.33 41.49 -17.25
C PRO A 39 22.73 42.11 -17.32
N ARG A 40 22.88 43.32 -16.76
CA ARG A 40 24.16 44.02 -16.66
C ARG A 40 25.15 43.12 -15.92
N GLU A 41 26.22 42.71 -16.60
CA GLU A 41 27.35 41.98 -16.05
C GLU A 41 27.89 42.72 -14.82
N GLY A 42 27.55 42.24 -13.62
CA GLY A 42 28.03 42.82 -12.36
C GLY A 42 27.07 42.72 -11.19
N GLU A 43 25.76 42.56 -11.41
CA GLU A 43 24.86 42.16 -10.32
C GLU A 43 24.99 40.67 -10.07
N GLY A 44 25.59 40.31 -8.93
CA GLY A 44 25.92 38.93 -8.56
C GLY A 44 24.73 37.98 -8.80
N ILE A 45 24.94 37.03 -9.71
CA ILE A 45 23.97 36.01 -10.13
C ILE A 45 23.70 35.09 -8.94
N GLY A 46 22.72 35.43 -8.12
CA GLY A 46 22.35 34.65 -6.94
C GLY A 46 20.88 34.82 -6.59
N TYR A 47 20.33 33.78 -5.98
CA TYR A 47 18.91 33.72 -5.62
C TYR A 47 18.66 34.45 -4.31
N THR A 48 17.52 35.12 -4.19
CA THR A 48 17.03 35.57 -2.88
C THR A 48 16.65 34.37 -2.02
N VAL A 49 16.43 34.61 -0.72
CA VAL A 49 15.93 33.58 0.20
C VAL A 49 14.56 33.08 -0.26
N GLU A 50 13.72 33.99 -0.75
CA GLU A 50 12.38 33.72 -1.26
C GLU A 50 12.42 32.87 -2.54
N ASP A 51 13.33 33.18 -3.46
CA ASP A 51 13.52 32.40 -4.70
C ASP A 51 14.01 30.98 -4.38
N ALA A 52 14.95 30.85 -3.45
CA ALA A 52 15.45 29.55 -3.00
C ALA A 52 14.39 28.75 -2.26
N ALA A 53 13.56 29.40 -1.43
CA ALA A 53 12.44 28.78 -0.72
C ALA A 53 11.43 28.18 -1.72
N SER A 54 11.05 28.96 -2.74
CA SER A 54 10.19 28.50 -3.82
C SER A 54 10.77 27.29 -4.55
N ARG A 55 12.05 27.36 -4.97
CA ARG A 55 12.74 26.28 -5.70
C ARG A 55 12.91 24.99 -4.89
N LEU A 56 13.18 25.12 -3.59
CA LEU A 56 13.37 23.97 -2.70
C LEU A 56 12.04 23.45 -2.12
N SER A 57 10.92 24.13 -2.41
CA SER A 57 9.62 23.89 -1.79
C SER A 57 9.73 23.87 -0.25
N LEU A 58 10.36 24.91 0.31
CA LEU A 58 10.58 25.13 1.73
C LEU A 58 10.00 26.49 2.14
N GLU A 59 9.78 26.69 3.43
CA GLU A 59 9.46 28.01 3.97
C GLU A 59 10.74 28.87 4.07
N ALA A 60 10.61 30.19 3.93
CA ALA A 60 11.76 31.11 3.97
C ALA A 60 12.58 30.98 5.27
N ASP A 61 11.92 30.75 6.40
CA ASP A 61 12.58 30.54 7.69
C ASP A 61 13.41 29.25 7.71
N GLN A 62 12.94 28.17 7.08
CA GLN A 62 13.72 26.93 6.93
C GLN A 62 14.96 27.15 6.08
N VAL A 63 14.87 27.98 5.04
CA VAL A 63 16.04 28.34 4.21
C VAL A 63 17.04 29.15 5.03
N ARG A 64 16.58 30.07 5.87
CA ARG A 64 17.45 30.83 6.80
C ARG A 64 18.16 29.91 7.78
N ASP A 65 17.46 28.92 8.33
CA ASP A 65 18.05 27.91 9.22
C ASP A 65 19.13 27.08 8.50
N ILE A 66 18.89 26.71 7.24
CA ILE A 66 19.87 25.97 6.41
C ILE A 66 21.12 26.83 6.13
N ILE A 67 20.93 28.13 5.87
CA ILE A 67 22.04 29.09 5.71
C ILE A 67 22.82 29.22 7.03
N ALA A 68 22.12 29.37 8.16
CA ALA A 68 22.74 29.48 9.48
C ALA A 68 23.52 28.20 9.86
N ALA A 69 23.05 27.03 9.42
CA ALA A 69 23.74 25.76 9.57
C ALA A 69 24.95 25.59 8.64
N GLY A 70 25.22 26.56 7.74
CA GLY A 70 26.36 26.53 6.82
C GLY A 70 26.18 25.57 5.63
N ALA A 71 24.96 25.09 5.38
CA ALA A 71 24.68 24.14 4.30
C ALA A 71 24.46 24.81 2.93
N LEU A 72 24.24 26.12 2.91
CA LEU A 72 24.16 26.93 1.69
C LEU A 72 25.22 28.03 1.73
N GLN A 73 25.93 28.22 0.62
CA GLN A 73 26.90 29.31 0.49
C GLN A 73 26.18 30.56 0.01
N VAL A 74 26.46 31.67 0.69
CA VAL A 74 25.79 32.95 0.45
C VAL A 74 26.83 34.03 0.18
N THR A 75 26.50 34.93 -0.74
CA THR A 75 27.29 36.12 -1.06
C THR A 75 26.49 37.37 -0.64
N GLY A 76 27.19 38.39 -0.16
CA GLY A 76 26.56 39.61 0.36
C GLY A 76 26.34 39.62 1.88
N SER A 77 25.78 40.72 2.38
CA SER A 77 25.53 40.96 3.81
C SER A 77 24.22 41.72 4.00
N GLY A 78 23.53 41.47 5.12
CA GLY A 78 22.23 42.06 5.44
C GLY A 78 21.14 41.69 4.43
N ASP A 79 20.38 42.70 4.00
CA ASP A 79 19.23 42.52 3.08
C ASP A 79 19.64 42.13 1.65
N LYS A 80 20.94 42.15 1.33
CA LYS A 80 21.48 41.77 0.02
C LYS A 80 22.10 40.38 -0.01
N LEU A 81 21.65 39.49 0.88
CA LEU A 81 22.13 38.13 0.95
C LEU A 81 21.61 37.31 -0.24
N ARG A 82 22.53 36.77 -1.04
CA ARG A 82 22.25 36.02 -2.27
C ARG A 82 22.82 34.61 -2.16
N ILE A 83 22.01 33.61 -2.45
CA ILE A 83 22.41 32.20 -2.43
C ILE A 83 23.01 31.86 -3.80
N THR A 84 24.21 31.29 -3.81
CA THR A 84 24.88 30.91 -5.06
C THR A 84 24.14 29.76 -5.73
N HIS A 85 24.04 29.77 -7.08
CA HIS A 85 23.38 28.69 -7.82
C HIS A 85 24.00 27.32 -7.54
N GLU A 86 25.34 27.25 -7.44
CA GLU A 86 26.06 26.01 -7.16
C GLU A 86 25.71 25.43 -5.79
N SER A 87 25.59 26.25 -4.74
CA SER A 87 25.25 25.74 -3.41
C SER A 87 23.81 25.24 -3.35
N LEU A 88 22.89 25.90 -4.06
CA LEU A 88 21.50 25.46 -4.20
C LEU A 88 21.41 24.09 -4.90
N LEU A 89 22.16 23.92 -6.00
CA LEU A 89 22.24 22.64 -6.72
C LEU A 89 22.84 21.54 -5.82
N TYR A 90 23.96 21.82 -5.16
CA TYR A 90 24.62 20.86 -4.28
C TYR A 90 23.71 20.41 -3.13
N TYR A 91 23.03 21.36 -2.48
CA TYR A 91 22.08 21.06 -1.42
C TYR A 91 20.90 20.22 -1.91
N SER A 92 20.35 20.54 -3.09
CA SER A 92 19.27 19.78 -3.69
C SER A 92 19.66 18.33 -4.00
N ALA A 93 20.88 18.12 -4.54
CA ALA A 93 21.42 16.80 -4.83
C ALA A 93 21.68 16.01 -3.55
N ALA A 94 22.26 16.65 -2.52
CA ALA A 94 22.50 16.03 -1.22
C ALA A 94 21.19 15.61 -0.53
N ARG A 95 20.16 16.48 -0.57
CA ARG A 95 18.82 16.19 -0.03
C ARG A 95 18.16 15.03 -0.77
N MET A 96 18.26 15.00 -2.10
CA MET A 96 17.74 13.91 -2.92
C MET A 96 18.47 12.59 -2.62
N GLY A 97 19.80 12.63 -2.46
CA GLY A 97 20.61 11.49 -2.05
C GLY A 97 20.22 10.96 -0.66
N ALA A 98 20.00 11.85 0.30
CA ALA A 98 19.53 11.48 1.64
C ALA A 98 18.13 10.87 1.62
N GLN A 99 17.22 11.39 0.79
CA GLN A 99 15.89 10.79 0.59
C GLN A 99 15.98 9.42 -0.07
N LEU A 100 16.82 9.26 -1.09
CA LEU A 100 17.05 7.97 -1.74
C LEU A 100 17.64 6.96 -0.75
N ARG A 101 18.66 7.35 0.04
CA ARG A 101 19.19 6.50 1.12
C ARG A 101 18.15 6.19 2.17
N ALA A 102 17.33 7.14 2.60
CA ALA A 102 16.24 6.85 3.54
C ALA A 102 15.17 5.90 2.97
N VAL A 103 15.07 5.79 1.65
CA VAL A 103 14.19 4.85 0.95
C VAL A 103 14.89 3.49 0.75
N THR A 104 16.17 3.46 0.40
CA THR A 104 16.94 2.23 0.12
C THR A 104 17.50 1.56 1.38
N GLU A 105 17.96 2.36 2.35
CA GLU A 105 18.47 1.93 3.66
C GLU A 105 17.36 1.79 4.70
N ARG A 106 16.08 1.97 4.37
CA ARG A 106 15.05 1.29 5.17
C ARG A 106 15.25 -0.19 4.88
N PRO A 107 15.86 -1.00 5.79
CA PRO A 107 15.81 -2.44 5.62
C PRO A 107 14.33 -2.77 5.61
N SER A 108 13.77 -3.01 4.43
CA SER A 108 12.40 -3.46 4.38
C SER A 108 12.48 -4.83 5.04
N LYS A 109 12.03 -4.89 6.29
CA LYS A 109 11.79 -6.16 6.97
C LYS A 109 10.89 -7.05 6.08
N ALA A 110 10.15 -6.44 5.15
CA ALA A 110 9.48 -7.06 4.02
C ALA A 110 10.38 -7.83 3.04
N ALA A 111 11.57 -7.34 2.66
CA ALA A 111 12.46 -8.04 1.71
C ALA A 111 13.18 -9.25 2.35
N THR A 112 13.51 -9.16 3.63
CA THR A 112 14.06 -10.30 4.38
C THR A 112 12.98 -11.32 4.74
N ALA A 113 11.75 -10.87 5.04
CA ALA A 113 10.60 -11.76 5.20
C ALA A 113 10.22 -12.44 3.87
N SER A 114 10.24 -11.73 2.74
CA SER A 114 9.90 -12.30 1.42
C SER A 114 10.92 -13.33 0.95
N ALA A 115 12.22 -13.08 1.18
CA ALA A 115 13.30 -14.00 0.86
C ALA A 115 13.24 -15.33 1.64
N LEU A 116 12.68 -15.31 2.86
CA LEU A 116 12.45 -16.53 3.67
C LEU A 116 11.11 -17.21 3.38
N THR A 117 10.07 -16.47 2.99
CA THR A 117 8.76 -17.06 2.68
C THR A 117 8.75 -17.88 1.39
N LEU A 118 9.51 -17.50 0.36
CA LEU A 118 9.59 -18.26 -0.90
C LEU A 118 10.10 -19.70 -0.73
N PRO A 119 11.24 -19.96 -0.06
CA PRO A 119 11.70 -21.33 0.18
C PRO A 119 10.81 -22.09 1.16
N LEU A 120 10.18 -21.42 2.14
CA LEU A 120 9.19 -22.06 3.02
C LEU A 120 7.97 -22.52 2.24
N LEU A 121 7.41 -21.68 1.37
CA LEU A 121 6.24 -22.00 0.55
C LEU A 121 6.55 -23.00 -0.56
N GLY A 122 7.74 -22.91 -1.16
CA GLY A 122 8.26 -23.95 -2.06
C GLY A 122 8.41 -25.29 -1.33
N GLY A 123 8.90 -25.25 -0.07
CA GLY A 123 8.96 -26.42 0.81
C GLY A 123 7.56 -26.97 1.16
N MET A 124 6.58 -26.11 1.41
CA MET A 124 5.19 -26.51 1.65
C MET A 124 4.55 -27.17 0.43
N TRP A 125 4.72 -26.56 -0.75
CA TRP A 125 4.20 -27.10 -2.00
C TRP A 125 4.89 -28.41 -2.35
N TYR A 126 6.22 -28.49 -2.17
CA TYR A 126 6.99 -29.71 -2.34
C TYR A 126 6.54 -30.79 -1.35
N LEU A 127 6.29 -30.47 -0.07
CA LEU A 127 5.78 -31.43 0.91
C LEU A 127 4.36 -31.90 0.61
N ALA A 128 3.47 -31.01 0.18
CA ALA A 128 2.13 -31.37 -0.26
C ALA A 128 2.18 -32.27 -1.51
N ALA A 129 3.03 -31.91 -2.49
CA ALA A 129 3.28 -32.70 -3.68
C ALA A 129 3.93 -34.05 -3.35
N CYS A 130 4.83 -34.12 -2.36
CA CYS A 130 5.40 -35.37 -1.87
C CYS A 130 4.33 -36.22 -1.17
N VAL A 131 3.48 -35.63 -0.34
CA VAL A 131 2.36 -36.36 0.25
C VAL A 131 1.45 -36.89 -0.85
N GLU A 132 1.12 -36.11 -1.87
CA GLU A 132 0.24 -36.56 -2.97
C GLU A 132 0.90 -37.62 -3.88
N PHE A 133 2.17 -37.44 -4.26
CA PHE A 133 2.93 -38.40 -5.09
C PHE A 133 3.30 -39.69 -4.36
N PHE A 134 3.50 -39.64 -3.05
CA PHE A 134 3.94 -40.80 -2.26
C PHE A 134 2.82 -41.43 -1.41
N SER A 135 1.61 -40.85 -1.35
CA SER A 135 0.51 -41.45 -0.57
C SER A 135 -0.18 -42.62 -1.26
N VAL A 136 0.06 -42.88 -2.55
CA VAL A 136 -0.52 -44.03 -3.24
C VAL A 136 0.53 -44.70 -4.11
N ARG A 137 1.36 -45.53 -3.48
CA ARG A 137 2.12 -46.57 -4.17
C ARG A 137 1.80 -47.87 -3.45
N ASP A 138 1.08 -48.76 -4.11
CA ASP A 138 0.75 -50.10 -3.62
C ASP A 138 -0.05 -50.14 -2.30
N ASP A 139 -1.15 -49.37 -2.22
CA ASP A 139 -2.13 -49.34 -1.10
C ASP A 139 -1.59 -49.03 0.31
N ASN A 140 -0.30 -48.72 0.44
CA ASN A 140 0.32 -48.32 1.70
C ASN A 140 0.76 -46.86 1.62
N PRO A 141 0.25 -45.98 2.50
CA PRO A 141 0.75 -44.61 2.57
C PRO A 141 2.21 -44.64 3.06
N LEU A 142 3.16 -44.13 2.25
CA LEU A 142 4.58 -44.04 2.65
C LEU A 142 4.78 -43.25 3.94
N VAL A 143 3.90 -42.27 4.18
CA VAL A 143 3.87 -41.46 5.38
C VAL A 143 2.54 -41.74 6.09
N PRO A 144 2.57 -42.19 7.36
CA PRO A 144 1.34 -42.33 8.13
C PRO A 144 0.55 -41.01 8.10
N VAL A 145 -0.74 -41.09 7.77
CA VAL A 145 -1.67 -39.94 7.81
C VAL A 145 -1.50 -39.05 9.05
N PRO A 146 -1.36 -39.57 10.29
CA PRO A 146 -1.15 -38.71 11.46
C PRO A 146 0.14 -37.89 11.39
N LEU A 147 1.22 -38.44 10.83
CA LEU A 147 2.49 -37.73 10.66
C LEU A 147 2.35 -36.61 9.60
N ALA A 148 1.68 -36.90 8.48
CA ALA A 148 1.41 -35.89 7.46
C ALA A 148 0.58 -34.72 8.01
N LEU A 149 -0.46 -35.00 8.81
CA LEU A 149 -1.26 -33.99 9.48
C LEU A 149 -0.44 -33.17 10.49
N ALA A 150 0.44 -33.83 11.27
CA ALA A 150 1.32 -33.14 12.21
C ALA A 150 2.30 -32.19 11.52
N VAL A 151 2.90 -32.62 10.40
CA VAL A 151 3.80 -31.80 9.58
C VAL A 151 3.05 -30.60 8.99
N LEU A 152 1.86 -30.82 8.42
CA LEU A 152 1.01 -29.74 7.91
C LEU A 152 0.65 -28.72 9.00
N ALA A 153 0.27 -29.20 10.19
CA ALA A 153 -0.06 -28.34 11.32
C ALA A 153 1.16 -27.52 11.79
N ALA A 154 2.34 -28.14 11.88
CA ALA A 154 3.58 -27.45 12.24
C ALA A 154 3.93 -26.34 11.25
N ILE A 155 3.79 -26.64 9.96
CA ILE A 155 4.03 -25.70 8.86
C ILE A 155 3.05 -24.52 8.91
N LEU A 156 1.75 -24.80 9.03
CA LEU A 156 0.73 -23.75 9.12
C LEU A 156 0.93 -22.90 10.37
N GLY A 157 1.30 -23.52 11.48
CA GLY A 157 1.64 -22.83 12.72
C GLY A 157 2.85 -21.90 12.56
N LEU A 158 3.91 -22.36 11.91
CA LEU A 158 5.09 -21.56 11.62
C LEU A 158 4.76 -20.40 10.66
N ALA A 159 4.01 -20.66 9.60
CA ALA A 159 3.58 -19.64 8.64
C ALA A 159 2.69 -18.57 9.31
N TRP A 160 1.79 -18.99 10.19
CA TRP A 160 0.96 -18.08 10.98
C TRP A 160 1.80 -17.25 11.97
N TRP A 161 2.78 -17.86 12.63
CA TRP A 161 3.70 -17.16 13.54
C TRP A 161 4.57 -16.13 12.82
N LEU A 162 5.13 -16.49 11.65
CA LEU A 162 5.88 -15.56 10.79
C LEU A 162 4.97 -14.43 10.28
N GLY A 163 3.74 -14.76 9.87
CA GLY A 163 2.76 -13.78 9.44
C GLY A 163 2.38 -12.77 10.54
N LYS A 164 2.39 -13.18 11.81
CA LYS A 164 2.21 -12.26 12.95
C LYS A 164 3.36 -11.25 13.12
N GLN A 165 4.56 -11.60 12.69
CA GLN A 165 5.74 -10.74 12.78
C GLN A 165 5.90 -9.82 11.56
N ALA A 166 5.36 -10.23 10.41
CA ALA A 166 5.36 -9.43 9.20
C ALA A 166 4.48 -8.18 9.37
N ALA A 167 5.10 -6.99 9.28
CA ALA A 167 4.39 -5.72 9.35
C ALA A 167 3.68 -5.37 8.02
N ASP A 168 4.20 -5.88 6.90
CA ASP A 168 3.74 -5.60 5.56
C ASP A 168 2.93 -6.78 4.99
N PHE A 169 1.87 -6.46 4.23
CA PHE A 169 1.10 -7.46 3.50
C PHE A 169 1.83 -7.79 2.21
N SER A 170 2.13 -9.07 2.00
CA SER A 170 2.75 -9.54 0.78
C SER A 170 2.11 -10.85 0.35
N THR A 171 1.75 -10.92 -0.93
CA THR A 171 1.32 -12.14 -1.59
C THR A 171 2.13 -12.34 -2.85
N VAL A 172 2.66 -13.54 -3.05
CA VAL A 172 3.30 -13.96 -4.29
C VAL A 172 2.46 -15.11 -4.83
N ASN A 173 1.91 -14.96 -6.03
CA ASN A 173 1.04 -15.97 -6.67
C ASN A 173 -0.14 -16.44 -5.79
N GLY A 174 -0.75 -15.51 -5.02
CA GLY A 174 -1.86 -15.83 -4.12
C GLY A 174 -1.46 -16.56 -2.85
N ILE A 175 -0.17 -16.67 -2.55
CA ILE A 175 0.35 -17.28 -1.33
C ILE A 175 1.06 -16.21 -0.48
N GLY A 176 0.76 -16.14 0.82
CA GLY A 176 1.36 -15.18 1.74
C GLY A 176 0.35 -14.61 2.72
N THR A 177 0.38 -13.28 2.94
CA THR A 177 -0.63 -12.60 3.75
C THR A 177 -1.34 -11.49 2.98
N ALA A 178 -2.67 -11.48 3.04
CA ALA A 178 -3.47 -10.41 2.46
C ALA A 178 -4.62 -9.99 3.38
N LEU A 179 -5.10 -8.77 3.15
CA LEU A 179 -6.18 -8.15 3.91
C LEU A 179 -7.53 -8.49 3.26
N TYR A 180 -8.42 -9.16 3.99
CA TYR A 180 -9.77 -9.49 3.55
C TYR A 180 -10.86 -8.84 4.39
N GLY A 181 -11.97 -8.59 3.71
CA GLY A 181 -13.22 -8.01 4.21
C GLY A 181 -13.13 -6.50 4.44
N ARG A 182 -14.31 -5.87 4.44
CA ARG A 182 -14.49 -4.41 4.49
C ARG A 182 -15.71 -4.06 5.33
N ARG A 183 -15.77 -4.56 6.56
CA ARG A 183 -16.93 -4.28 7.42
C ARG A 183 -16.82 -2.87 7.99
N MET A 184 -17.86 -2.07 7.80
CA MET A 184 -17.91 -0.72 8.36
C MET A 184 -18.17 -0.80 9.87
N THR A 185 -17.43 -0.03 10.66
CA THR A 185 -17.62 0.12 12.10
C THR A 185 -17.63 1.61 12.46
N PRO A 186 -18.10 2.01 13.65
CA PRO A 186 -18.07 3.42 14.07
C PRO A 186 -16.66 4.05 14.08
N ARG A 187 -15.61 3.22 14.14
CA ARG A 187 -14.20 3.64 14.17
C ARG A 187 -13.54 3.67 12.78
N GLY A 188 -14.27 3.31 11.73
CA GLY A 188 -13.76 3.18 10.36
C GLY A 188 -14.01 1.79 9.76
N ARG A 189 -13.36 1.50 8.63
CA ARG A 189 -13.49 0.20 7.96
C ARG A 189 -12.54 -0.82 8.57
N VAL A 190 -13.01 -2.00 8.93
CA VAL A 190 -12.17 -3.07 9.47
C VAL A 190 -11.81 -4.07 8.37
N GLY A 191 -10.51 -4.39 8.29
CA GLY A 191 -9.94 -5.43 7.45
C GLY A 191 -9.23 -6.45 8.33
N THR A 192 -9.25 -7.73 7.97
CA THR A 192 -8.50 -8.77 8.68
C THR A 192 -7.41 -9.31 7.78
N GLN A 193 -6.19 -9.41 8.29
CA GLN A 193 -5.07 -10.07 7.62
C GLN A 193 -5.23 -11.58 7.77
N TRP A 194 -5.09 -12.28 6.67
CA TRP A 194 -5.18 -13.72 6.60
C TRP A 194 -3.88 -14.31 6.08
N LEU A 195 -3.56 -15.52 6.56
CA LEU A 195 -2.69 -16.42 5.83
C LEU A 195 -3.47 -16.93 4.61
N VAL A 196 -2.91 -16.74 3.42
CA VAL A 196 -3.56 -17.07 2.15
C VAL A 196 -2.74 -18.14 1.45
N LEU A 197 -3.45 -19.12 0.89
CA LEU A 197 -2.89 -20.12 0.01
C LEU A 197 -3.73 -20.17 -1.27
N ALA A 198 -3.11 -19.98 -2.43
CA ALA A 198 -3.79 -19.95 -3.73
C ALA A 198 -5.01 -19.00 -3.77
N GLY A 199 -4.92 -17.84 -3.09
CA GLY A 199 -6.01 -16.86 -3.00
C GLY A 199 -7.10 -17.20 -1.96
N ILE A 200 -7.01 -18.35 -1.30
CA ILE A 200 -7.96 -18.80 -0.28
C ILE A 200 -7.48 -18.37 1.12
N PRO A 201 -8.26 -17.57 1.86
CA PRO A 201 -7.90 -17.16 3.22
C PRO A 201 -8.09 -18.32 4.20
N LEU A 202 -6.99 -18.86 4.73
CA LEU A 202 -6.99 -20.03 5.60
C LEU A 202 -7.19 -19.68 7.08
N LEU A 203 -6.34 -18.79 7.60
CA LEU A 203 -6.29 -18.46 9.02
C LEU A 203 -6.20 -16.95 9.25
N PRO A 204 -7.05 -16.37 10.12
CA PRO A 204 -6.94 -14.97 10.47
C PRO A 204 -5.71 -14.75 11.38
N ILE A 205 -4.96 -13.70 11.10
CA ILE A 205 -3.73 -13.34 11.81
C ILE A 205 -4.01 -12.16 12.76
N ARG A 206 -4.49 -11.05 12.19
CA ARG A 206 -4.72 -9.79 12.93
C ARG A 206 -5.75 -8.93 12.21
N SER A 207 -6.53 -8.16 12.95
CA SER A 207 -7.47 -7.19 12.35
C SER A 207 -6.93 -5.77 12.44
N TYR A 208 -7.28 -4.96 11.45
CA TYR A 208 -6.83 -3.58 11.28
C TYR A 208 -8.03 -2.68 11.04
N VAL A 209 -8.02 -1.50 11.65
CA VAL A 209 -8.87 -0.39 11.24
C VAL A 209 -8.16 0.35 10.12
N LEU A 210 -8.77 0.36 8.94
CA LEU A 210 -8.40 1.21 7.82
C LEU A 210 -8.88 2.63 8.13
N LEU A 211 -7.95 3.45 8.59
CA LEU A 211 -8.15 4.89 8.68
C LEU A 211 -7.91 5.43 7.27
N GLU A 212 -8.95 5.94 6.63
CA GLU A 212 -8.77 6.72 5.41
C GLU A 212 -8.01 8.00 5.79
N VAL A 213 -6.73 8.04 5.45
CA VAL A 213 -5.94 9.25 5.59
C VAL A 213 -5.84 9.93 4.24
N SER A 214 -6.47 11.10 4.22
CA SER A 214 -6.38 12.17 3.24
C SER A 214 -6.93 11.85 1.85
N LYS A 215 -7.88 12.68 1.43
CA LYS A 215 -8.09 12.98 0.01
C LYS A 215 -6.72 13.29 -0.60
N THR A 216 -6.45 12.65 -1.73
CA THR A 216 -5.28 12.83 -2.57
C THR A 216 -4.83 14.30 -2.61
N THR A 217 -3.72 14.63 -1.95
CA THR A 217 -2.92 15.79 -2.36
C THR A 217 -2.13 15.33 -3.57
N THR A 218 -2.62 15.70 -4.76
CA THR A 218 -1.83 15.66 -5.99
C THR A 218 -0.63 16.57 -5.77
N ASN A 219 0.53 16.00 -5.49
CA ASN A 219 1.76 16.71 -5.78
C ASN A 219 1.88 16.79 -7.32
N TRP A 220 2.24 17.96 -7.82
CA TRP A 220 2.37 18.32 -9.23
C TRP A 220 3.28 17.36 -10.05
N SER A 221 4.03 16.46 -9.41
CA SER A 221 5.01 15.57 -10.06
C SER A 221 4.43 14.34 -10.77
N GLY A 222 3.12 14.17 -10.91
CA GLY A 222 2.51 13.06 -11.66
C GLY A 222 2.74 11.65 -11.09
N GLN A 223 3.54 11.51 -10.02
CA GLN A 223 3.75 10.26 -9.32
C GLN A 223 2.55 9.99 -8.41
N GLN A 224 1.68 9.07 -8.83
CA GLN A 224 0.68 8.45 -7.97
C GLN A 224 1.38 7.80 -6.78
N ARG A 225 1.52 8.51 -5.66
CA ARG A 225 1.85 7.87 -4.39
C ARG A 225 0.70 6.92 -4.06
N ALA A 226 1.01 5.62 -4.03
CA ALA A 226 0.12 4.59 -3.51
C ALA A 226 -0.54 5.12 -2.23
N ARG A 227 -1.88 5.16 -2.20
CA ARG A 227 -2.66 5.58 -1.01
C ARG A 227 -2.17 4.75 0.17
N ARG A 228 -1.31 5.33 1.01
CA ARG A 228 -0.87 4.70 2.26
C ARG A 228 -2.05 4.79 3.21
N HIS A 229 -2.96 3.82 3.12
CA HIS A 229 -3.95 3.60 4.16
C HIS A 229 -3.20 3.47 5.48
N GLN A 230 -3.49 4.35 6.45
CA GLN A 230 -2.97 4.16 7.78
C GLN A 230 -3.76 3.02 8.41
N LEU A 231 -3.06 1.92 8.69
CA LEU A 231 -3.65 0.73 9.27
C LEU A 231 -3.31 0.72 10.75
N ARG A 232 -4.34 0.80 11.59
CA ARG A 232 -4.17 0.64 13.04
C ARG A 232 -4.56 -0.78 13.42
N ALA A 233 -3.61 -1.54 13.95
CA ALA A 233 -3.88 -2.89 14.46
C ALA A 233 -4.87 -2.83 15.63
N LEU A 234 -5.83 -3.75 15.63
CA LEU A 234 -6.70 -4.03 16.77
C LEU A 234 -5.99 -4.99 17.73
N GLU A 235 -6.40 -4.96 19.00
CA GLU A 235 -5.85 -5.84 20.05
C GLU A 235 -6.18 -7.31 19.79
N GLY A 236 -7.25 -7.59 19.04
CA GLY A 236 -7.68 -8.94 18.70
C GLY A 236 -8.21 -9.07 17.28
N ILE A 237 -8.62 -10.29 16.95
CA ILE A 237 -9.28 -10.61 15.68
C ILE A 237 -10.73 -10.15 15.75
N TYR A 238 -11.18 -9.44 14.74
CA TYR A 238 -12.58 -9.02 14.59
C TYR A 238 -13.43 -10.19 14.07
N TRP A 239 -13.77 -11.11 14.98
CA TRP A 239 -14.54 -12.32 14.70
C TRP A 239 -15.84 -12.13 13.91
N PRO A 240 -16.64 -11.06 14.10
CA PRO A 240 -17.85 -10.84 13.31
C PRO A 240 -17.61 -10.74 11.79
N GLN A 241 -16.38 -10.43 11.36
CA GLN A 241 -15.96 -10.45 9.96
C GLN A 241 -15.20 -11.72 9.62
N ALA A 242 -14.36 -12.22 10.53
CA ALA A 242 -13.51 -13.36 10.26
C ALA A 242 -14.27 -14.69 10.19
N LEU A 243 -15.25 -14.89 11.09
CA LEU A 243 -16.00 -16.14 11.22
C LEU A 243 -16.75 -16.56 9.94
N PRO A 244 -17.54 -15.70 9.26
CA PRO A 244 -18.25 -16.12 8.06
C PRO A 244 -17.31 -16.50 6.90
N ILE A 245 -16.17 -15.83 6.78
CA ILE A 245 -15.14 -16.15 5.77
C ILE A 245 -14.53 -17.51 6.09
N LEU A 246 -14.16 -17.74 7.35
CA LEU A 246 -13.57 -19.00 7.81
C LEU A 246 -14.53 -20.17 7.55
N LEU A 247 -15.80 -20.04 7.97
CA LEU A 247 -16.82 -21.06 7.76
C LEU A 247 -17.06 -21.34 6.28
N GLY A 248 -17.12 -20.29 5.44
CA GLY A 248 -17.32 -20.43 4.00
C GLY A 248 -16.18 -21.20 3.33
N VAL A 249 -14.93 -20.86 3.64
CA VAL A 249 -13.75 -21.53 3.10
C VAL A 249 -13.72 -23.01 3.50
N TRP A 250 -13.89 -23.30 4.79
CA TRP A 250 -13.84 -24.68 5.27
C TRP A 250 -15.04 -25.51 4.81
N ALA A 251 -16.22 -24.93 4.65
CA ALA A 251 -17.36 -25.61 4.06
C ALA A 251 -17.07 -26.08 2.62
N VAL A 252 -16.43 -25.23 1.81
CA VAL A 252 -16.02 -25.61 0.44
C VAL A 252 -14.98 -26.72 0.46
N VAL A 253 -13.97 -26.63 1.34
CA VAL A 253 -12.95 -27.69 1.49
C VAL A 253 -13.58 -29.02 1.91
N CYS A 254 -14.46 -29.01 2.91
CA CYS A 254 -15.19 -30.21 3.35
C CYS A 254 -16.08 -30.78 2.24
N ALA A 255 -16.76 -29.93 1.46
CA ALA A 255 -17.58 -30.37 0.33
C ALA A 255 -16.73 -31.03 -0.77
N LEU A 256 -15.55 -30.48 -1.07
CA LEU A 256 -14.62 -31.07 -2.04
C LEU A 256 -14.10 -32.44 -1.57
N ILE A 257 -13.71 -32.56 -0.30
CA ILE A 257 -13.27 -33.83 0.30
C ILE A 257 -14.42 -34.86 0.28
N ALA A 258 -15.63 -34.46 0.64
CA ALA A 258 -16.78 -35.36 0.60
C ALA A 258 -17.10 -35.82 -0.84
N PHE A 259 -16.90 -34.94 -1.83
CA PHE A 259 -17.09 -35.28 -3.25
C PHE A 259 -16.02 -36.25 -3.76
N THR A 260 -14.76 -36.11 -3.34
CA THR A 260 -13.67 -37.01 -3.76
C THR A 260 -13.78 -38.39 -3.12
N ILE A 261 -14.19 -38.49 -1.85
CA ILE A 261 -14.38 -39.78 -1.15
C ILE A 261 -15.52 -40.61 -1.75
N ARG A 262 -16.50 -39.96 -2.41
CA ARG A 262 -17.68 -40.64 -2.97
C ARG A 262 -17.40 -41.32 -4.32
N LYS A 263 -16.25 -41.06 -4.95
CA LYS A 263 -15.83 -41.69 -6.20
C LYS A 263 -14.90 -42.86 -5.92
#